data_AF-A0A848T2C8-F1
#
_entry.id   AF-A0A848T2C8-F1
#
_cell.length_a   1.000
_cell.length_b   1.000
_cell.length_c   1.000
_cell.angle_alpha   90.00
_cell.angle_beta   90.00
_cell.angle_gamma   90.00
#
_symmetry.space_group_name_H-M   'P 1'
#
loop_
_entity.id
_entity.type
_entity.pdbx_description
1 polymer ?
#
loop_
_entity_poly.entity_id
_entity_poly.type
_entity_poly.pdbx_seq_one_letter_code
_entity_poly.pdbx_strand_id
1 'polypeptide(L)' 'MKRADKNALIEELKEKISSTEHFYITDSSALTVAAVNDFRRQCFENDIEFKVAKNT' A
#
# COMPACT_ATOMS: atom_id res chain seq x y z
N MET A 1 -17.31 3.73 -1.12
CA MET A 1 -16.62 3.70 -2.43
C MET A 1 -17.61 3.25 -3.49
N LYS A 2 -17.76 4.02 -4.57
CA LYS A 2 -18.48 3.52 -5.74
C LYS A 2 -17.62 2.44 -6.40
N ARG A 3 -18.24 1.42 -6.99
CA ARG A 3 -17.52 0.29 -7.61
C ARG A 3 -16.54 0.73 -8.72
N ALA A 4 -16.84 1.86 -9.37
CA ALA A 4 -15.99 2.45 -10.41
C ALA A 4 -14.60 2.85 -9.87
N ASP A 5 -14.53 3.48 -8.69
CA ASP A 5 -13.28 3.95 -8.10
C ASP A 5 -12.36 2.79 -7.70
N LYS A 6 -12.94 1.64 -7.32
CA LYS A 6 -12.17 0.43 -6.99
C LYS A 6 -11.52 -0.19 -8.20
N ASN A 7 -12.22 -0.27 -9.34
CA ASN A 7 -11.64 -0.85 -10.55
C ASN A 7 -10.47 -0.01 -11.07
N ALA A 8 -10.59 1.32 -11.01
CA ALA A 8 -9.48 2.21 -11.35
C ALA A 8 -8.26 1.99 -10.42
N LEU A 9 -8.51 1.85 -9.11
CA LEU A 9 -7.45 1.58 -8.14
C LEU A 9 -6.78 0.21 -8.39
N ILE A 10 -7.54 -0.80 -8.80
CA ILE A 10 -7.04 -2.15 -9.10
C ILE A 10 -6.15 -2.13 -10.34
N GLU A 11 -6.54 -1.46 -11.42
CA GLU A 11 -5.70 -1.34 -12.63
C GLU A 11 -4.40 -0.57 -12.33
N GLU A 12 -4.49 0.53 -11.58
CA GLU A 12 -3.30 1.30 -11.17
C GLU A 12 -2.36 0.49 -10.27
N LEU A 13 -2.91 -0.32 -9.35
CA LEU A 13 -2.14 -1.25 -8.55
C LEU A 13 -1.51 -2.36 -9.39
N LYS A 14 -2.22 -2.85 -10.41
CA LYS A 14 -1.73 -3.93 -11.28
C LYS A 14 -0.56 -3.48 -12.14
N GLU A 15 -0.61 -2.26 -12.69
CA GLU A 15 0.53 -1.67 -13.40
C GLU A 15 1.72 -1.45 -12.47
N LYS A 16 1.51 -0.91 -11.27
CA LYS A 16 2.58 -0.70 -10.29
C LYS A 16 3.20 -2.00 -9.80
N ILE A 17 2.39 -3.02 -9.51
CA ILE A 17 2.87 -4.35 -9.09
C ILE A 17 3.60 -5.05 -10.24
N SER A 18 3.18 -4.85 -11.49
CA SER A 18 3.88 -5.41 -12.65
C SER A 18 5.23 -4.73 -12.92
N SER A 19 5.43 -3.49 -12.44
CA SER A 19 6.71 -2.76 -12.55
C SER A 19 7.60 -2.87 -11.32
N THR A 20 7.09 -3.39 -10.20
CA THR A 20 7.89 -3.64 -8.98
C THR A 20 8.20 -5.13 -8.83
N GLU A 21 9.48 -5.46 -8.86
CA GLU A 21 9.98 -6.84 -8.77
C GLU A 21 9.75 -7.48 -7.39
N HIS A 22 9.58 -6.64 -6.35
CA HIS A 22 9.33 -7.06 -4.97
C HIS A 22 8.19 -6.24 -4.36
N PHE A 23 7.08 -6.90 -4.03
CA PHE A 23 5.98 -6.32 -3.27
C PHE A 23 5.69 -7.17 -2.03
N TYR A 24 5.36 -6.51 -0.92
CA TYR A 24 5.04 -7.16 0.34
C TYR A 24 3.62 -6.78 0.76
N ILE A 25 2.79 -7.79 0.99
CA ILE A 25 1.44 -7.61 1.56
C ILE A 25 1.53 -8.06 3.00
N THR A 26 1.37 -7.12 3.92
CA THR A 26 1.43 -7.38 5.36
C THR A 26 0.19 -6.82 6.03
N ASP A 27 -0.30 -7.50 7.05
CA ASP A 27 -1.38 -6.96 7.88
C ASP A 27 -0.83 -5.96 8.90
N SER A 28 -1.27 -4.70 8.81
CA SER A 28 -0.91 -3.65 9.76
C SER A 28 -1.91 -3.53 10.92
N SER A 29 -2.89 -4.43 11.04
CA SER A 29 -3.96 -4.37 12.04
C SER A 29 -3.46 -4.48 13.49
N ALA A 30 -2.32 -5.12 13.71
CA ALA A 30 -1.68 -5.24 15.03
C ALA A 30 -0.69 -4.12 15.36
N LEU A 31 -0.40 -3.22 14.41
CA LEU A 31 0.58 -2.14 14.60
C LEU A 31 -0.08 -0.90 15.21
N THR A 32 0.61 -0.27 16.15
CA THR A 32 0.18 1.01 16.71
C THR A 32 0.38 2.13 15.69
N VAL A 33 -0.39 3.22 15.81
CA VAL A 33 -0.28 4.39 14.90
C VAL A 33 1.14 4.97 14.89
N ALA A 34 1.82 4.94 16.04
CA ALA A 34 3.22 5.36 16.16
C ALA A 34 4.15 4.49 15.31
N ALA A 35 4.03 3.16 15.40
CA ALA A 35 4.84 2.23 14.62
C ALA A 35 4.59 2.35 13.11
N VAL A 36 3.33 2.53 12.69
CA VAL A 36 2.99 2.73 11.27
C VAL A 36 3.56 4.04 10.73
N ASN A 37 3.57 5.12 11.52
CA ASN A 37 4.14 6.39 11.11
C ASN A 37 5.67 6.32 10.96
N ASP A 38 6.37 5.68 11.90
CA ASP A 38 7.82 5.47 11.77
C ASP A 38 8.16 4.57 10.59
N PHE A 39 7.42 3.48 10.38
CA PHE A 39 7.60 2.60 9.23
C PHE A 39 7.38 3.34 7.92
N ARG A 40 6.31 4.15 7.83
CA ARG A 40 6.03 4.97 6.66
C ARG A 40 7.16 5.97 6.37
N ARG A 41 7.79 6.55 7.41
CA ARG A 41 8.95 7.43 7.25
C ARG A 41 10.15 6.67 6.68
N GLN A 42 10.43 5.48 7.22
CA GLN A 42 11.51 4.61 6.71
C GLN A 42 11.25 4.19 5.26
N CYS A 43 10.02 3.82 4.90
CA CYS A 43 9.66 3.52 3.51
C CYS A 43 9.93 4.73 2.60
N PHE A 44 9.56 5.94 3.03
CA PHE A 44 9.83 7.16 2.26
C PHE A 44 11.33 7.43 2.08
N GLU A 45 12.15 7.20 3.11
CA GLU A 45 13.61 7.33 3.04
C GLU A 45 14.26 6.32 2.08
N ASN A 46 13.63 5.17 1.86
CA ASN A 46 14.11 4.12 0.95
C ASN A 46 13.43 4.15 -0.42
N ASP A 47 12.69 5.22 -0.78
CA ASP A 47 11.90 5.34 -2.01
C ASP A 47 10.89 4.17 -2.21
N ILE A 48 10.36 3.63 -1.10
CA ILE A 48 9.36 2.54 -1.10
C ILE A 48 7.96 3.14 -0.98
N GLU A 49 7.08 2.82 -1.93
CA GLU A 49 5.68 3.24 -1.92
C GLU A 49 4.86 2.38 -0.95
N PHE A 50 4.50 2.93 0.21
CA PHE A 50 3.60 2.29 1.17
C PHE A 50 2.14 2.75 0.97
N LYS A 51 1.23 1.81 0.68
CA LYS A 51 -0.19 2.06 0.52
C LYS A 51 -1.03 1.12 1.38
N VAL A 52 -2.06 1.68 2.03
CA VAL A 52 -3.07 0.91 2.76
C VAL A 52 -4.28 0.73 1.85
N ALA A 53 -4.56 -0.52 1.47
CA ALA A 53 -5.77 -0.88 0.73
C ALA A 53 -6.84 -1.41 1.70
N LYS A 54 -8.09 -0.99 1.52
CA LYS A 54 -9.22 -1.60 2.23
C LYS A 54 -9.61 -2.91 1.55
N ASN A 55 -9.68 -3.99 2.32
CA ASN A 55 -10.27 -5.25 1.90
C ASN A 55 -11.80 -5.20 2.07
N THR A 56 -12.50 -4.55 1.15
CA THR A 56 -13.97 -4.62 1.01
C THR A 56 -14.34 -4.27 -0.41
#